data_AF-A0A1W9KW83-F1
#
_entry.id   AF-A0A1W9KW83-F1
#
_cell.length_a   1.000
_cell.length_b   1.000
_cell.length_c   1.000
_cell.angle_alpha   90.00
_cell.angle_beta   90.00
_cell.angle_gamma   90.00
#
_symmetry.space_group_name_H-M   'P 1'
#
loop_
_entity.id
_entity.type
_entity.pdbx_description
1 polymer ?
#
loop_
_entity_poly.entity_id
_entity_poly.type
_entity_poly.pdbx_seq_one_letter_code
_entity_poly.pdbx_strand_id
1 'polypeptide(L)' 'MPTLATDPDAQQFVETADLSAYDLSGFKPTQFEFEPKAAALDMRIPQNLLDALKMKTKSKGIPYTRYVRLLLESDVAR' A
#
# COMPACT_ATOMS: atom_id res chain seq x y z
N MET A 1 -17.70 -10.83 -3.68
CA MET A 1 -16.93 -11.24 -2.47
C MET A 1 -17.71 -10.88 -1.22
N PRO A 2 -17.70 -11.73 -0.18
CA PRO A 2 -18.36 -11.43 1.10
C PRO A 2 -17.63 -10.32 1.87
N THR A 3 -18.35 -9.63 2.76
CA THR A 3 -17.75 -8.66 3.68
C THR A 3 -17.14 -9.41 4.87
N LEU A 4 -15.83 -9.29 5.04
CA LEU A 4 -15.06 -9.91 6.13
C LEU A 4 -14.58 -8.78 7.07
N ALA A 5 -14.90 -8.90 8.36
CA ALA A 5 -14.71 -7.80 9.33
C ALA A 5 -13.31 -7.80 9.97
N THR A 6 -12.63 -8.94 9.99
CA THR A 6 -11.32 -9.09 10.64
C THR A 6 -10.35 -9.88 9.77
N ASP A 7 -9.05 -9.68 9.99
CA ASP A 7 -8.00 -10.42 9.28
C ASP A 7 -8.08 -11.94 9.53
N PRO A 8 -8.32 -12.44 10.76
CA PRO A 8 -8.55 -13.87 10.98
C PRO A 8 -9.74 -14.44 10.22
N ASP A 9 -10.87 -13.72 10.15
CA ASP A 9 -12.04 -14.16 9.38
C ASP A 9 -11.72 -14.23 7.88
N ALA A 10 -10.95 -13.25 7.39
CA ALA A 10 -10.49 -13.24 6.01
C ALA A 10 -9.55 -14.41 5.70
N GLN A 11 -8.63 -14.72 6.62
CA GLN A 11 -7.72 -15.85 6.50
C GLN A 11 -8.48 -17.17 6.45
N GLN A 12 -9.38 -17.41 7.40
CA GLN A 12 -10.19 -18.63 7.45
C GLN A 12 -11.06 -18.79 6.19
N PHE A 13 -11.63 -17.69 5.68
CA PHE A 13 -12.41 -17.70 4.45
C PHE A 13 -11.55 -18.13 3.25
N VAL A 14 -10.37 -17.54 3.07
CA VAL A 14 -9.48 -17.90 1.94
C VAL A 14 -8.99 -19.34 2.05
N GLU A 15 -8.74 -19.84 3.26
CA GLU A 15 -8.28 -21.21 3.50
C GLU A 15 -9.35 -22.27 3.20
N THR A 16 -10.64 -21.94 3.36
CA THR A 16 -11.71 -22.93 3.30
C THR A 16 -12.67 -22.76 2.12
N ALA A 17 -12.77 -21.57 1.54
CA ALA A 17 -13.69 -21.30 0.44
C ALA A 17 -13.10 -21.68 -0.92
N ASP A 18 -13.93 -22.24 -1.79
CA ASP A 18 -13.61 -22.35 -3.22
C ASP A 18 -13.76 -20.97 -3.89
N LEU A 19 -12.62 -20.33 -4.18
CA LEU A 19 -12.56 -19.00 -4.77
C LEU A 19 -13.01 -18.96 -6.24
N SER A 20 -13.09 -20.11 -6.92
CA SER A 20 -13.52 -20.18 -8.33
C SER A 20 -15.01 -19.86 -8.50
N ALA A 21 -15.80 -19.99 -7.42
CA ALA A 21 -17.22 -19.67 -7.41
C ALA A 21 -17.50 -18.15 -7.31
N TYR A 22 -16.48 -17.31 -7.13
CA TYR A 22 -16.63 -15.87 -6.94
C TYR A 22 -16.19 -15.08 -8.16
N ASP A 23 -16.91 -14.00 -8.47
CA ASP A 23 -16.45 -13.01 -9.43
C ASP A 23 -15.31 -12.17 -8.83
N LEU A 24 -14.11 -12.41 -9.33
CA LEU A 24 -12.88 -11.71 -8.95
C LEU A 24 -12.45 -10.66 -9.98
N SER A 25 -13.24 -10.41 -11.04
CA SER A 25 -12.86 -9.50 -12.13
C SER A 25 -12.63 -8.05 -11.69
N GLY A 26 -13.22 -7.64 -10.56
CA GLY A 26 -13.01 -6.32 -9.96
C GLY A 26 -11.72 -6.18 -9.14
N PHE A 27 -11.00 -7.26 -8.88
CA PHE A 27 -9.77 -7.23 -8.08
C PHE A 27 -8.64 -6.60 -8.90
N LYS A 28 -7.87 -5.73 -8.24
CA LYS A 28 -6.67 -5.12 -8.82
C LYS A 28 -5.43 -5.65 -8.10
N PRO A 29 -4.37 -6.04 -8.82
CA PRO A 29 -3.10 -6.35 -8.22
C PRO A 29 -2.68 -5.22 -7.28
N THR A 30 -2.48 -5.56 -6.01
CA THR A 30 -2.04 -4.61 -4.99
C THR A 30 -0.77 -5.16 -4.37
N GLN A 31 0.30 -4.38 -4.43
CA GLN A 31 1.59 -4.76 -3.86
C GLN A 31 1.66 -4.23 -2.43
N PHE A 32 1.58 -5.14 -1.46
CA PHE A 32 1.61 -4.82 -0.03
C PHE A 32 3.02 -4.81 0.55
N GLU A 33 3.96 -5.47 -0.13
CA GLU A 33 5.36 -5.55 0.26
C GLU A 33 6.16 -4.41 -0.34
N PHE A 34 6.95 -3.75 0.50
CA PHE A 34 8.06 -2.95 0.01
C PHE A 34 9.29 -3.81 0.03
N GLU A 35 10.17 -3.58 -0.94
CA GLU A 35 11.53 -4.05 -0.83
C GLU A 35 12.12 -3.66 0.54
N PRO A 36 12.90 -4.57 1.17
CA PRO A 36 13.57 -4.29 2.43
C PRO A 36 14.35 -2.97 2.34
N LYS A 37 14.38 -2.22 3.44
CA LYS A 37 15.14 -0.96 3.53
C LYS A 37 16.65 -1.28 3.52
N ALA A 38 17.21 -1.47 2.32
CA ALA A 38 18.62 -1.89 2.13
C ALA A 38 19.59 -0.72 1.89
N ALA A 39 19.08 0.43 1.43
CA ALA A 39 19.88 1.62 1.14
C ALA A 39 19.18 2.91 1.61
N ALA A 40 19.96 3.97 1.84
CA ALA A 40 19.48 5.30 2.23
C ALA A 40 19.54 6.28 1.06
N LEU A 41 18.55 7.17 0.99
CA LEU A 41 18.51 8.31 0.08
C LEU A 41 18.48 9.60 0.90
N ASP A 42 19.63 10.26 1.01
CA ASP A 42 19.77 11.54 1.72
C ASP A 42 19.62 12.70 0.74
N MET A 43 18.55 13.49 0.89
CA MET A 43 18.28 14.63 0.02
C MET A 43 17.69 15.82 0.79
N ARG A 44 17.96 17.04 0.31
CA ARG A 44 17.30 18.25 0.79
C ARG A 44 16.06 18.53 -0.04
N ILE A 45 14.97 18.88 0.64
CA ILE A 45 13.72 19.33 0.00
C ILE A 45 13.23 20.63 0.63
N PRO A 46 12.48 21.45 -0.11
CA PRO A 46 11.82 22.63 0.45
C PRO A 46 10.87 22.26 1.60
N GLN A 47 10.84 23.09 2.64
CA GLN A 47 10.01 22.86 3.83
C GLN A 47 8.51 22.76 3.48
N ASN A 48 8.04 23.65 2.60
CA ASN A 48 6.65 23.65 2.12
C ASN A 48 6.26 22.33 1.43
N LEU A 49 7.19 21.70 0.71
CA LEU A 49 6.97 20.40 0.07
C LEU A 49 6.84 19.29 1.12
N LEU A 50 7.72 19.28 2.13
CA LEU A 50 7.63 18.31 3.24
C LEU A 50 6.29 18.42 3.98
N ASP A 51 5.83 19.63 4.25
CA ASP A 51 4.57 19.86 4.95
C ASP A 51 3.36 19.42 4.09
N ALA A 52 3.38 19.71 2.79
CA ALA A 52 2.37 19.23 1.86
C ALA A 52 2.31 17.68 1.81
N LEU A 53 3.46 17.01 1.80
CA LEU A 53 3.53 15.54 1.86
C LEU A 53 2.92 15.00 3.14
N LYS A 54 3.28 15.54 4.31
CA LYS A 54 2.72 15.13 5.61
C LYS A 54 1.20 15.29 5.67
N MET A 55 0.67 16.40 5.14
CA MET A 55 -0.78 16.62 5.07
C MET A 55 -1.46 15.59 4.16
N LYS A 56 -0.90 15.32 2.98
CA LYS A 56 -1.44 14.37 2.01
C LYS A 56 -1.48 12.93 2.55
N THR A 57 -0.54 12.55 3.39
CA THR A 57 -0.47 11.17 3.91
C THR A 57 -1.27 10.96 5.17
N LYS A 58 -1.61 12.04 5.90
CA LYS A 58 -2.48 11.98 7.08
C LYS A 58 -3.85 11.38 6.74
N SER A 59 -4.45 11.74 5.61
CA SER A 59 -5.73 11.18 5.15
C SER A 59 -5.63 9.71 4.72
N LYS A 60 -4.42 9.21 4.44
CA LYS A 60 -4.15 7.84 4.01
C LYS A 60 -3.67 6.93 5.15
N GLY A 61 -3.45 7.48 6.36
CA GLY A 61 -2.94 6.70 7.50
C GLY A 61 -1.53 6.15 7.31
N ILE A 62 -0.74 6.68 6.38
CA ILE A 62 0.63 6.20 6.11
C ILE A 62 1.68 7.24 6.52
N PRO A 63 2.86 6.80 7.00
CA PRO A 63 4.00 7.71 7.20
C PRO A 63 4.42 8.38 5.88
N TYR A 64 4.83 9.65 5.94
CA TYR A 64 5.24 10.37 4.74
C TYR A 64 6.46 9.74 4.03
N THR A 65 7.36 9.10 4.79
CA THR A 65 8.50 8.34 4.24
C THR A 65 8.06 7.13 3.42
N ARG A 66 7.02 6.41 3.87
CA ARG A 66 6.39 5.30 3.12
C ARG A 66 5.82 5.82 1.80
N TYR A 67 5.19 7.00 1.83
CA TYR A 67 4.61 7.61 0.64
C TYR A 67 5.65 8.07 -0.39
N VAL A 68 6.76 8.66 0.06
CA VAL A 68 7.86 9.04 -0.84
C VAL A 68 8.43 7.82 -1.55
N ARG A 69 8.65 6.72 -0.83
CA ARG A 69 9.11 5.47 -1.45
C ARG A 69 8.11 4.93 -2.49
N LEU A 70 6.81 4.94 -2.19
CA LEU A 70 5.77 4.54 -3.15
C LEU A 70 5.83 5.37 -4.44
N LEU A 71 6.08 6.68 -4.34
CA LEU A 71 6.21 7.55 -5.50
C LEU A 71 7.42 7.15 -6.35
N LEU A 72 8.58 6.93 -5.72
CA LEU A 72 9.80 6.53 -6.41
C LEU A 72 9.65 5.16 -7.10
N GLU A 73 9.11 4.16 -6.39
CA GLU A 73 8.83 2.84 -6.97
C GLU A 73 7.87 2.95 -8.17
N SER A 74 6.80 3.74 -8.04
CA SER A 74 5.81 3.93 -9.12
C SER A 74 6.34 4.67 -10.35
N ASP A 75 7.34 5.54 -10.17
CA ASP A 75 7.97 6.29 -11.24
C ASP A 75 8.95 5.41 -12.03
N VAL A 76 9.75 4.60 -11.32
CA VAL A 76 10.72 3.68 -11.93
C VAL A 76 10.06 2.46 -12.58
N ALA A 77 8.94 1.98 -12.05
CA ALA A 77 8.21 0.83 -12.59
C ALA A 77 7.38 1.14 -13.86
N ARG A 78 7.36 2.41 -14.33
CA ARG A 78 6.64 2.84 -15.53
C ARG A 78 7.46 2.64 -16.80
#